data_AF-A0A7Y1ZKU5-F1
#
_entry.id   AF-A0A7Y1ZKU5-F1
#
_cell.length_a   1.000
_cell.length_b   1.000
_cell.length_c   1.000
_cell.angle_alpha   90.00
_cell.angle_beta   90.00
_cell.angle_gamma   90.00
#
_symmetry.space_group_name_H-M   'P 1'
#
loop_
_entity.id
_entity.type
_entity.pdbx_description
1 polymer ?
#
loop_
_entity_poly.entity_id
_entity_poly.type
_entity_poly.pdbx_seq_one_letter_code
_entity_poly.pdbx_strand_id
1 'polypeptide(L)' 'MGNTYSSPPEYYYDIEFDCEDCGIHQTWTAKQQKWWYEEAGGFFFAGAVRCRTCREKERERKRSARRKAGHEEDT' A
#
# COMPACT_ATOMS: atom_id res chain seq x y z
N MET A 1 -13.00 -4.86 8.68
CA MET A 1 -13.09 -6.33 8.79
C MET A 1 -11.79 -6.91 8.24
N GLY A 2 -11.08 -7.69 9.04
CA GLY A 2 -9.74 -8.23 8.75
C GLY A 2 -9.17 -8.81 10.04
N ASN A 3 -9.79 -9.89 10.50
CA ASN A 3 -9.40 -10.65 11.68
C ASN A 3 -8.31 -11.66 11.30
N THR A 4 -7.45 -12.00 12.27
CA THR A 4 -6.26 -12.87 12.22
C THR A 4 -6.50 -14.31 11.74
N TYR A 5 -7.70 -14.65 11.25
CA TYR A 5 -8.09 -16.02 10.86
C TYR A 5 -7.91 -16.32 9.37
N SER A 6 -7.46 -15.36 8.58
CA SER A 6 -7.17 -15.58 7.17
C SER A 6 -5.72 -16.02 7.00
N SER A 7 -5.50 -17.17 6.36
CA SER A 7 -4.16 -17.60 5.96
C SER A 7 -3.70 -16.78 4.74
N PRO A 8 -2.39 -16.52 4.61
CA PRO A 8 -1.84 -15.98 3.37
C PRO A 8 -2.20 -16.87 2.17
N PRO A 9 -2.40 -16.29 0.99
CA PRO A 9 -2.68 -17.07 -0.20
C PRO A 9 -1.48 -17.96 -0.55
N GLU A 10 -1.75 -19.15 -1.10
CA GLU A 10 -0.70 -20.08 -1.53
C GLU A 10 0.06 -19.56 -2.78
N TYR A 11 -0.61 -18.74 -3.58
CA TYR A 11 -0.05 -18.10 -4.77
C TYR A 11 -0.57 -16.67 -4.93
N TYR A 12 0.25 -15.79 -5.53
CA TYR A 12 -0.15 -14.43 -5.90
C TYR A 12 -0.57 -14.38 -7.37
N TYR A 13 -1.55 -13.53 -7.68
CA TYR A 13 -2.10 -13.36 -9.03
C TYR A 13 -2.15 -11.88 -9.36
N ASP A 14 -2.03 -11.49 -10.63
CA ASP A 14 -2.17 -10.10 -11.02
C ASP A 14 -3.61 -9.60 -10.75
N ILE A 15 -3.72 -8.47 -10.04
CA ILE A 15 -5.01 -7.88 -9.66
C ILE A 15 -5.13 -6.50 -10.30
N GLU A 16 -6.13 -6.31 -11.15
CA GLU A 16 -6.47 -5.00 -11.70
C GLU A 16 -7.09 -4.10 -10.63
N PHE A 17 -6.74 -2.82 -10.64
CA PHE A 17 -7.31 -1.82 -9.76
C PHE A 17 -7.32 -0.44 -10.42
N ASP A 18 -8.31 0.36 -10.04
CA ASP A 18 -8.35 1.78 -10.39
C ASP A 18 -7.83 2.61 -9.22
N CYS A 19 -6.94 3.56 -9.52
CA CYS A 19 -6.41 4.45 -8.50
C CYS A 19 -7.53 5.33 -7.91
N GLU A 20 -7.73 5.30 -6.59
CA GLU A 20 -8.81 6.07 -5.94
C GLU A 20 -8.64 7.60 -6.08
N ASP A 21 -7.40 8.07 -6.28
CA ASP A 21 -7.13 9.51 -6.37
C ASP A 21 -7.21 10.05 -7.82
N CYS A 22 -6.80 9.26 -8.82
CA CYS A 22 -6.67 9.76 -10.20
C CYS A 22 -7.38 8.90 -11.25
N GLY A 23 -8.03 7.80 -10.86
CA GLY A 23 -8.83 6.94 -11.73
C GLY A 23 -8.03 6.14 -12.77
N ILE A 24 -6.70 6.18 -12.76
CA ILE A 24 -5.91 5.40 -13.71
C ILE A 24 -6.03 3.91 -13.41
N HIS A 25 -6.32 3.13 -14.44
CA HIS A 25 -6.33 1.68 -14.38
C HIS A 25 -4.90 1.14 -14.34
N GLN A 26 -4.62 0.26 -13.38
CA GLN A 26 -3.31 -0.35 -13.20
C GLN A 26 -3.44 -1.80 -12.72
N THR A 27 -2.35 -2.55 -12.87
CA THR A 27 -2.25 -3.92 -12.40
C THR A 27 -1.32 -3.98 -11.19
N TRP A 28 -1.84 -4.50 -10.08
CA TRP A 28 -1.07 -4.90 -8.92
C TRP A 28 -0.53 -6.29 -9.14
N THR A 29 0.72 -6.38 -9.55
CA THR A 29 1.28 -7.64 -10.01
C THR A 29 1.52 -8.62 -8.86
N ALA A 30 1.50 -9.92 -9.16
CA ALA A 30 1.85 -10.97 -8.22
C ALA A 30 3.21 -10.71 -7.54
N LYS A 31 4.18 -10.19 -8.30
CA LYS A 31 5.51 -9.80 -7.78
C LYS A 31 5.42 -8.65 -6.77
N GLN A 32 4.57 -7.65 -7.03
CA GLN A 32 4.36 -6.52 -6.12
C GLN A 32 3.64 -6.96 -4.84
N GLN A 33 2.70 -7.90 -4.93
CA GLN A 33 2.02 -8.51 -3.78
C GLN A 33 3.00 -9.28 -2.90
N LYS A 34 3.81 -10.15 -3.51
CA LYS A 34 4.86 -10.90 -2.82
C LYS A 34 5.79 -9.98 -2.05
N TRP A 35 6.35 -8.98 -2.73
CA TRP A 35 7.24 -8.01 -2.08
C TRP A 35 6.52 -7.25 -0.93
N TRP A 36 5.26 -6.88 -1.12
CA TRP A 36 4.49 -6.16 -0.10
C TRP A 36 4.30 -6.97 1.19
N TYR A 37 3.90 -8.23 1.07
CA TYR A 37 3.68 -9.10 2.23
C TYR A 37 4.99 -9.58 2.86
N GLU A 38 5.87 -10.16 2.04
CA GLU A 38 7.01 -10.93 2.55
C GLU A 38 8.20 -10.04 2.91
N GLU A 39 8.43 -8.95 2.18
CA GLU A 39 9.62 -8.10 2.36
C GLU A 39 9.28 -6.78 3.08
N ALA A 40 8.16 -6.15 2.70
CA ALA A 40 7.75 -4.87 3.30
C ALA A 40 6.94 -5.03 4.59
N GLY A 41 6.56 -6.26 4.97
CA GLY A 41 5.80 -6.55 6.19
C GLY A 41 4.35 -6.03 6.18
N GLY A 42 3.80 -5.77 4.99
CA GLY A 42 2.41 -5.38 4.82
C GLY A 42 1.45 -6.53 5.14
N PHE A 43 0.16 -6.22 5.30
CA PHE A 43 -0.85 -7.27 5.44
C PHE A 43 -1.11 -7.96 4.10
N PHE A 44 -1.16 -9.30 4.07
CA PHE A 44 -1.43 -10.06 2.84
C PHE A 44 -2.82 -9.79 2.26
N PHE A 45 -3.79 -9.40 3.09
CA PHE A 45 -5.15 -9.02 2.67
C PHE A 45 -5.24 -7.56 2.22
N ALA A 46 -4.16 -6.79 2.29
CA ALA A 46 -4.16 -5.43 1.75
C ALA A 46 -4.31 -5.48 0.22
N GLY A 47 -4.95 -4.46 -0.35
CA GLY A 47 -5.05 -4.26 -1.81
C GLY A 47 -4.26 -3.03 -2.25
N ALA A 48 -3.80 -3.01 -3.50
CA ALA A 48 -3.35 -1.76 -4.11
C ALA A 48 -4.57 -0.89 -4.46
N VAL A 49 -4.64 0.29 -3.86
CA VAL A 49 -5.72 1.27 -4.08
C VAL A 49 -5.24 2.56 -4.76
N ARG A 50 -3.92 2.75 -4.82
CA ARG A 50 -3.27 3.94 -5.39
C ARG A 50 -2.14 3.55 -6.32
N CYS A 51 -2.05 4.25 -7.44
CA CYS A 51 -0.90 4.16 -8.34
C CYS A 51 0.38 4.67 -7.66
N ARG A 52 1.54 4.39 -8.26
CA ARG A 52 2.85 4.83 -7.72
C ARG A 52 2.92 6.34 -7.50
N THR A 53 2.50 7.14 -8.48
CA THR A 53 2.58 8.60 -8.40
C THR A 53 1.68 9.15 -7.29
N CYS A 54 0.46 8.62 -7.12
CA CYS A 54 -0.43 9.02 -6.03
C CYS A 54 0.05 8.54 -4.66
N ARG A 55 0.69 7.36 -4.58
CA ARG A 55 1.34 6.90 -3.34
C ARG A 55 2.48 7.82 -2.90
N GLU A 56 3.28 8.34 -3.83
CA GLU A 56 4.35 9.31 -3.54
C GLU A 56 3.78 10.63 -3.01
N LYS A 57 2.73 11.17 -3.65
CA LYS A 57 2.02 12.37 -3.18
C LYS A 57 1.44 12.18 -1.77
N GLU A 58 0.82 11.04 -1.50
CA GLU A 58 0.24 10.75 -0.19
C GLU A 58 1.32 10.59 0.90
N ARG A 59 2.48 10.00 0.56
CA ARG A 59 3.63 9.93 1.48
C ARG A 59 4.11 11.32 1.85
N GLU A 60 4.23 12.23 0.88
CA GLU A 60 4.63 13.61 1.14
C GLU A 60 3.60 14.35 1.99
N ARG A 61 2.30 14.20 1.69
CA ARG A 61 1.22 14.78 2.50
C ARG A 61 1.28 14.32 3.96
N LYS A 62 1.48 13.02 4.20
CA LYS A 62 1.63 12.46 5.56
C LYS A 62 2.89 12.96 6.26
N ARG A 63 4.02 13.03 5.55
CA ARG A 63 5.28 13.58 6.09
C ARG A 63 5.08 15.03 6.51
N SER A 64 4.54 15.87 5.63
CA SER A 64 4.21 17.27 5.92
C SER A 64 3.23 17.42 7.10
N ALA A 65 2.23 16.53 7.22
CA ALA A 65 1.30 16.55 8.35
C ALA A 65 1.96 16.20 9.69
N ARG A 66 2.86 15.20 9.71
CA ARG A 66 3.63 14.82 10.91
C ARG A 66 4.52 15.97 11.41
N ARG A 67 5.19 16.66 10.47
CA ARG A 67 6.00 17.85 10.77
C ARG A 67 5.18 18.97 11.39
N LYS A 68 4.03 19.29 10.80
CA LYS A 68 3.12 20.33 11.32
C LYS A 68 2.54 19.98 12.69
N ALA A 69 2.34 18.70 12.98
CA ALA A 69 1.83 18.22 14.26
C ALA A 69 2.90 18.20 15.38
N GLY A 70 4.16 18.54 15.08
CA GLY A 70 5.24 18.57 16.09
C GLY A 70 5.75 17.19 16.53
N HIS A 71 5.39 16.10 15.84
CA HIS A 71 5.89 14.75 16.10
C HIS A 71 7.22 14.49 15.36
N GLU A 72 8.19 15.39 15.47
CA GLU A 72 9.54 15.23 14.91
C GLU A 72 10.50 15.02 16.08
N GLU A 73 10.56 13.80 16.61
CA GLU A 73 11.73 13.36 17.37
C GLU A 73 12.81 12.94 16.37
N ASP A 74 13.92 13.65 16.46
CA ASP A 74 15.18 13.47 15.76
C ASP A 74 15.70 12.04 15.99
N THR A 75 15.68 11.20 14.96
CA THR A 75 16.49 9.97 14.89
C THR A 75 16.75 9.54 13.45
#